data_AF-A0A7S1S375-F1
#
_entry.id   AF-A0A7S1S375-F1
#
_cell.length_a   1.000
_cell.length_b   1.000
_cell.length_c   1.000
_cell.angle_alpha   90.00
_cell.angle_beta   90.00
_cell.angle_gamma   90.00
#
_symmetry.space_group_name_H-M   'P 1'
#
loop_
_entity.id
_entity.type
_entity.pdbx_description
1 polymer ?
#
loop_
_entity_poly.entity_id
_entity_poly.type
_entity_poly.pdbx_seq_one_letter_code
_entity_poly.pdbx_strand_id
1 'polypeptide(L)'
;LTGRIQAERQRQGVDFLRGVEGNEEVAAVVAAARGALQRLEGYAGAVVRQAPLVSREGLTEAFNELLQSCGRVHEVPMAFRVLEWMERLRVPKNAFTYEAIGLNVVKRVALIRKVWDLPTAPEETVPEVVFAGRSNVGKSSLVNMLLSRNALAPTSSKPGKTRTMDFFDVNAGHPALPRFRLVDVPGLGFARASKDMRKRWVGLIGGYFVQRRTLRVVFHLLDASLCEILPADRDLWKLLAQARRGDYELCIALTKADHSRPSQLERFARLVREALRQEGSELAMQATIFACSAKSKLGKDALWRRIWSAIDVDGVGEQLGLAPLAGARPAEDLGWEPEAAPA
;
A
#
# COMPACT_ATOMS: atom_id res chain seq x y z
N LEU A 1 -7.49 -9.76 29.76
CA LEU A 1 -6.08 -10.03 30.13
C LEU A 1 -5.25 -8.74 30.28
N THR A 2 -5.30 -7.84 29.29
CA THR A 2 -4.50 -6.60 29.20
C THR A 2 -4.59 -5.66 30.41
N GLY A 3 -5.78 -5.53 31.03
CA GLY A 3 -5.96 -4.70 32.22
C GLY A 3 -5.33 -5.28 33.50
N ARG A 4 -5.35 -6.61 33.67
CA ARG A 4 -4.66 -7.29 34.79
C ARG A 4 -3.13 -7.19 34.64
N ILE A 5 -2.64 -7.34 33.41
CA ILE A 5 -1.22 -7.20 33.07
C ILE A 5 -0.71 -5.77 33.30
N GLN A 6 -1.53 -4.73 33.07
CA GLN A 6 -1.17 -3.35 33.39
C GLN A 6 -1.14 -3.06 34.90
N ALA A 7 -2.05 -3.65 35.68
CA ALA A 7 -2.06 -3.54 37.13
C ALA A 7 -0.86 -4.24 37.79
N GLU A 8 -0.44 -5.40 37.26
CA GLU A 8 0.78 -6.10 37.69
C GLU A 8 2.07 -5.36 37.28
N ARG A 9 2.11 -4.76 36.07
CA ARG A 9 3.25 -3.95 35.57
C ARG A 9 3.57 -2.75 36.47
N GLN A 10 2.55 -2.07 36.99
CA GLN A 10 2.74 -0.94 37.90
C GLN A 10 3.19 -1.38 39.30
N ARG A 11 2.90 -2.63 39.71
CA ARG A 11 3.28 -3.16 41.03
C ARG A 11 4.74 -3.60 41.14
N GLN A 12 5.36 -4.07 40.05
CA GLN A 12 6.60 -4.86 40.18
C GLN A 12 7.86 -4.29 39.52
N GLY A 13 7.78 -3.21 38.72
CA GLY A 13 8.97 -2.43 38.32
C GLY A 13 10.11 -3.15 37.58
N VAL A 14 9.87 -4.32 36.98
CA VAL A 14 10.89 -5.09 36.22
C VAL A 14 10.38 -5.43 34.82
N ASP A 15 11.22 -5.23 33.80
CA ASP A 15 10.92 -5.50 32.40
C ASP A 15 10.98 -7.02 32.11
N PHE A 16 9.82 -7.67 32.20
CA PHE A 16 9.63 -9.14 32.22
C PHE A 16 9.97 -9.85 30.89
N LEU A 17 10.26 -9.12 29.81
CA LEU A 17 10.46 -9.72 28.48
C LEU A 17 11.93 -9.89 28.08
N ARG A 18 12.89 -9.55 28.96
CA ARG A 18 14.30 -9.92 28.74
C ARG A 18 14.45 -11.45 28.86
N GLY A 19 14.80 -12.11 27.76
CA GLY A 19 15.09 -13.56 27.71
C GLY A 19 14.01 -14.44 27.06
N VAL A 20 12.91 -13.87 26.56
CA VAL A 20 11.81 -14.65 25.96
C VAL A 20 12.13 -15.17 24.55
N GLU A 21 13.13 -14.56 23.88
CA GLU A 21 13.56 -14.93 22.53
C GLU A 21 14.22 -16.33 22.45
N GLY A 22 14.61 -16.92 23.58
CA GLY A 22 15.19 -18.27 23.66
C GLY A 22 14.29 -19.32 24.35
N ASN A 23 13.03 -18.98 24.67
CA ASN A 23 12.16 -19.88 25.42
C ASN A 23 11.38 -20.83 24.48
N GLU A 24 11.74 -22.11 24.52
CA GLU A 24 11.18 -23.16 23.66
C GLU A 24 9.66 -23.33 23.81
N GLU A 25 9.07 -23.07 24.98
CA GLU A 25 7.62 -23.16 25.17
C GLU A 25 6.88 -22.02 24.47
N VAL A 26 7.44 -20.81 24.49
CA VAL A 26 6.86 -19.66 23.76
C VAL A 26 7.00 -19.87 22.26
N ALA A 27 8.15 -20.38 21.81
CA ALA A 27 8.35 -20.77 20.42
C ALA A 27 7.36 -21.88 19.99
N ALA A 28 7.10 -22.86 20.87
CA ALA A 28 6.14 -23.93 20.63
C ALA A 28 4.69 -23.42 20.55
N VAL A 29 4.29 -22.45 21.39
CA VAL A 29 2.97 -21.81 21.31
C VAL A 29 2.81 -21.00 20.03
N VAL A 30 3.83 -20.26 19.61
CA VAL A 30 3.84 -19.53 18.33
C VAL A 30 3.78 -20.50 17.15
N ALA A 31 4.54 -21.60 17.20
CA ALA A 31 4.51 -22.64 16.17
C ALA A 31 3.14 -23.35 16.12
N ALA A 32 2.54 -23.65 17.27
CA ALA A 32 1.21 -24.23 17.37
C ALA A 32 0.13 -23.28 16.84
N ALA A 33 0.25 -21.98 17.13
CA ALA A 33 -0.63 -20.95 16.57
C ALA A 33 -0.48 -20.88 15.04
N ARG A 34 0.75 -20.87 14.50
CA ARG A 34 1.00 -20.93 13.04
C ARG A 34 0.40 -22.19 12.40
N GLY A 35 0.58 -23.35 13.02
CA GLY A 35 0.01 -24.61 12.54
C GLY A 35 -1.52 -24.67 12.66
N ALA A 36 -2.12 -24.01 13.65
CA ALA A 36 -3.57 -23.84 13.74
C ALA A 36 -4.08 -22.90 12.62
N LEU A 37 -3.37 -21.81 12.33
CA LEU A 37 -3.71 -20.86 11.28
C LEU A 37 -3.65 -21.50 9.88
N GLN A 38 -2.67 -22.38 9.62
CA GLN A 38 -2.64 -23.18 8.39
C GLN A 38 -3.83 -24.15 8.28
N ARG A 39 -4.21 -24.81 9.38
CA ARG A 39 -5.40 -25.69 9.39
C ARG A 39 -6.70 -24.91 9.20
N LEU A 40 -6.76 -23.67 9.67
CA LEU A 40 -7.89 -22.77 9.46
C LEU A 40 -8.06 -22.37 7.99
N GLU A 41 -7.04 -22.46 7.12
CA GLU A 41 -7.22 -22.23 5.68
C GLU A 41 -8.17 -23.27 5.04
N GLY A 42 -8.06 -24.53 5.44
CA GLY A 42 -8.99 -25.59 5.00
C GLY A 42 -10.41 -25.38 5.52
N TYR A 43 -10.53 -24.88 6.75
CA TYR A 43 -11.81 -24.55 7.37
C TYR A 43 -12.46 -23.33 6.71
N ALA A 44 -11.67 -22.31 6.37
CA ALA A 44 -12.14 -21.15 5.61
C ALA A 44 -12.72 -21.60 4.25
N GLY A 45 -12.05 -22.51 3.54
CA GLY A 45 -12.57 -23.08 2.30
C GLY A 45 -13.90 -23.82 2.45
N ALA A 46 -14.17 -24.44 3.61
CA ALA A 46 -15.46 -25.05 3.92
C ALA A 46 -16.55 -24.00 4.22
N VAL A 47 -16.21 -22.93 4.95
CA VAL A 47 -17.13 -21.82 5.27
C VAL A 47 -17.56 -21.05 4.02
N VAL A 48 -16.66 -20.82 3.05
CA VAL A 48 -17.00 -20.17 1.76
C VAL A 48 -18.15 -20.90 1.04
N ARG A 49 -18.23 -22.22 1.19
CA ARG A 49 -19.22 -23.08 0.52
C ARG A 49 -20.53 -23.23 1.29
N GLN A 50 -20.59 -22.77 2.54
CA GLN A 50 -21.81 -22.80 3.33
C GLN A 50 -22.72 -21.62 2.96
N ALA A 51 -24.03 -21.87 2.88
CA ALA A 51 -25.01 -20.79 2.83
C ALA A 51 -24.82 -19.89 4.09
N PRO A 52 -24.81 -18.56 3.95
CA PRO A 52 -24.47 -17.66 5.07
C PRO A 52 -25.55 -17.75 6.15
N LEU A 53 -25.28 -18.57 7.19
CA LEU A 53 -26.12 -18.69 8.39
C LEU A 53 -25.74 -17.65 9.47
N VAL A 54 -24.61 -16.95 9.31
CA VAL A 54 -24.08 -15.95 10.25
C VAL A 54 -24.06 -14.58 9.57
N SER A 55 -24.51 -13.53 10.27
CA SER A 55 -24.42 -12.15 9.77
C SER A 55 -22.97 -11.81 9.39
N ARG A 56 -22.76 -11.31 8.17
CA ARG A 56 -21.45 -10.87 7.69
C ARG A 56 -20.91 -9.67 8.47
N GLU A 57 -21.78 -8.90 9.14
CA GLU A 57 -21.37 -7.82 10.05
C GLU A 57 -20.55 -8.40 11.19
N GLY A 58 -21.09 -9.37 11.95
CA GLY A 58 -20.38 -9.99 13.08
C GLY A 58 -19.01 -10.58 12.74
N LEU A 59 -18.86 -11.13 11.53
CA LEU A 59 -17.57 -11.61 11.03
C LEU A 59 -16.59 -10.46 10.77
N THR A 60 -17.08 -9.32 10.30
CA THR A 60 -16.29 -8.11 10.07
C THR A 60 -15.68 -7.60 11.37
N GLU A 61 -16.46 -7.54 12.46
CA GLU A 61 -15.93 -7.16 13.78
C GLU A 61 -14.85 -8.14 14.26
N ALA A 62 -15.11 -9.45 14.17
CA ALA A 62 -14.15 -10.48 14.59
C ALA A 62 -12.82 -10.40 13.84
N PHE A 63 -12.86 -10.23 12.51
CA PHE A 63 -11.63 -10.07 11.71
C PHE A 63 -10.91 -8.75 12.02
N ASN A 64 -11.65 -7.68 12.31
CA ASN A 64 -11.05 -6.41 12.72
C ASN A 64 -10.33 -6.53 14.08
N GLU A 65 -10.88 -7.27 15.05
CA GLU A 65 -10.20 -7.54 16.32
C GLU A 65 -8.91 -8.37 16.12
N LEU A 66 -8.94 -9.33 15.20
CA LEU A 66 -7.77 -10.12 14.84
C LEU A 66 -6.69 -9.24 14.17
N LEU A 67 -7.08 -8.34 13.27
CA LEU A 67 -6.17 -7.36 12.67
C LEU A 67 -5.52 -6.46 13.72
N GLN A 68 -6.28 -5.97 14.69
CA GLN A 68 -5.72 -5.17 15.79
C GLN A 68 -4.74 -5.99 16.64
N SER A 69 -5.06 -7.26 16.88
CA SER A 69 -4.20 -8.16 17.65
C SER A 69 -2.87 -8.40 16.94
N CYS A 70 -2.87 -8.61 15.61
CA CYS A 70 -1.66 -8.68 14.79
C CYS A 70 -0.81 -7.41 14.96
N GLY A 71 -1.44 -6.24 14.99
CA GLY A 71 -0.78 -4.95 15.19
C GLY A 71 -0.08 -4.76 16.53
N ARG A 72 -0.60 -5.39 17.60
CA ARG A 72 -0.02 -5.33 18.96
C ARG A 72 1.21 -6.20 19.10
N VAL A 73 1.27 -7.31 18.37
CA VAL A 73 2.41 -8.25 18.37
C VAL A 73 3.36 -8.03 17.18
N HIS A 74 3.11 -7.02 16.35
CA HIS A 74 3.90 -6.68 15.15
C HIS A 74 3.94 -7.78 14.07
N GLU A 75 2.95 -8.67 14.02
CA GLU A 75 2.79 -9.73 13.02
C GLU A 75 2.06 -9.19 11.77
N VAL A 76 2.72 -8.29 11.04
CA VAL A 76 2.17 -7.69 9.82
C VAL A 76 1.83 -8.73 8.73
N PRO A 77 2.66 -9.77 8.48
CA PRO A 77 2.30 -10.78 7.49
C PRO A 77 0.99 -11.51 7.83
N MET A 78 0.74 -11.78 9.12
CA MET A 78 -0.53 -12.35 9.58
C MET A 78 -1.70 -11.40 9.34
N ALA A 79 -1.51 -10.08 9.54
CA ALA A 79 -2.55 -9.11 9.22
C ALA A 79 -2.97 -9.17 7.73
N PHE A 80 -2.02 -9.38 6.80
CA PHE A 80 -2.36 -9.57 5.39
C PHE A 80 -3.10 -10.89 5.13
N ARG A 81 -2.77 -11.97 5.85
CA ARG A 81 -3.53 -13.23 5.80
C ARG A 81 -4.97 -13.05 6.26
N VAL A 82 -5.19 -12.27 7.30
CA VAL A 82 -6.53 -11.93 7.76
C VAL A 82 -7.33 -11.21 6.67
N LEU A 83 -6.72 -10.24 5.99
CA LEU A 83 -7.36 -9.54 4.87
C LEU A 83 -7.67 -10.48 3.70
N GLU A 84 -6.80 -11.46 3.43
CA GLU A 84 -7.04 -12.51 2.43
C GLU A 84 -8.19 -13.43 2.83
N TRP A 85 -8.32 -13.78 4.10
CA TRP A 85 -9.48 -14.54 4.59
C TRP A 85 -10.77 -13.76 4.45
N MET A 86 -10.77 -12.47 4.77
CA MET A 86 -11.94 -11.61 4.54
C MET A 86 -12.34 -11.61 3.06
N GLU A 87 -11.38 -11.51 2.13
CA GLU A 87 -11.64 -11.58 0.68
C GLU A 87 -12.23 -12.94 0.28
N ARG A 88 -11.58 -14.06 0.66
CA ARG A 88 -12.02 -15.41 0.30
C ARG A 88 -13.41 -15.73 0.86
N LEU A 89 -13.69 -15.29 2.09
CA LEU A 89 -14.96 -15.48 2.78
C LEU A 89 -16.03 -14.45 2.39
N ARG A 90 -15.69 -13.50 1.51
CA ARG A 90 -16.58 -12.39 1.10
C ARG A 90 -17.12 -11.61 2.30
N VAL A 91 -16.28 -11.42 3.31
CA VAL A 91 -16.55 -10.55 4.46
C VAL A 91 -16.20 -9.12 4.05
N PRO A 92 -17.15 -8.18 4.17
CA PRO A 92 -16.91 -6.80 3.75
C PRO A 92 -15.82 -6.15 4.59
N LYS A 93 -14.94 -5.38 3.94
CA LYS A 93 -13.95 -4.55 4.62
C LYS A 93 -14.52 -3.16 4.81
N ASN A 94 -14.31 -2.58 5.99
CA ASN A 94 -14.80 -1.25 6.32
C ASN A 94 -13.65 -0.28 6.65
N ALA A 95 -13.99 0.95 7.02
CA ALA A 95 -13.00 1.98 7.34
C ALA A 95 -12.07 1.60 8.51
N PHE A 96 -12.54 0.76 9.45
CA PHE A 96 -11.71 0.24 10.55
C PHE A 96 -10.72 -0.79 10.05
N THR A 97 -11.13 -1.69 9.15
CA THR A 97 -10.25 -2.68 8.50
C THR A 97 -9.06 -1.99 7.84
N TYR A 98 -9.31 -0.95 7.05
CA TYR A 98 -8.27 -0.19 6.36
C TYR A 98 -7.39 0.63 7.33
N GLU A 99 -7.95 1.12 8.43
CA GLU A 99 -7.14 1.83 9.42
C GLU A 99 -6.22 0.87 10.18
N ALA A 100 -6.75 -0.30 10.58
CA ALA A 100 -6.00 -1.31 11.31
C ALA A 100 -4.77 -1.76 10.54
N ILE A 101 -4.88 -2.07 9.24
CA ILE A 101 -3.70 -2.47 8.45
C ILE A 101 -2.66 -1.34 8.35
N GLY A 102 -3.09 -0.08 8.23
CA GLY A 102 -2.17 1.05 8.26
C GLY A 102 -1.41 1.17 9.57
N LEU A 103 -2.10 1.03 10.70
CA LEU A 103 -1.51 1.05 12.04
C LEU A 103 -0.64 -0.18 12.34
N ASN A 104 -0.86 -1.29 11.63
CA ASN A 104 -0.01 -2.47 11.74
C ASN A 104 1.34 -2.24 11.05
N VAL A 105 1.33 -1.63 9.85
CA VAL A 105 2.53 -1.39 9.05
C VAL A 105 3.32 -0.17 9.50
N VAL A 106 2.65 0.91 9.92
CA VAL A 106 3.29 2.21 10.22
C VAL A 106 3.23 2.48 11.72
N LYS A 107 4.40 2.44 12.38
CA LYS A 107 4.55 2.76 13.81
C LYS A 107 5.28 4.07 14.06
N ARG A 108 6.21 4.43 13.16
CA ARG A 108 6.93 5.70 13.21
C ARG A 108 6.99 6.31 11.83
N VAL A 109 6.90 7.63 11.76
CA VAL A 109 7.00 8.35 10.49
C VAL A 109 7.61 9.73 10.72
N ALA A 110 8.51 10.14 9.84
CA ALA A 110 9.08 11.48 9.82
C ALA A 110 9.29 11.94 8.38
N LEU A 111 8.95 13.20 8.07
CA LEU A 111 9.44 13.86 6.87
C LEU A 111 10.91 14.20 7.08
N ILE A 112 11.82 13.55 6.35
CA ILE A 112 13.27 13.70 6.57
C ILE A 112 13.93 14.68 5.60
N ARG A 113 13.37 14.85 4.40
CA ARG A 113 13.93 15.77 3.41
C ARG A 113 12.92 16.17 2.34
N LYS A 114 13.10 17.38 1.82
CA LYS A 114 12.45 17.88 0.61
C LYS A 114 13.53 18.29 -0.37
N VAL A 115 13.52 17.74 -1.57
CA VAL A 115 14.65 17.87 -2.51
C VAL A 115 14.19 18.52 -3.81
N TRP A 116 15.07 19.33 -4.38
CA TRP A 116 14.87 20.01 -5.66
C TRP A 116 15.82 19.51 -6.75
N ASP A 117 16.86 18.79 -6.32
CA ASP A 117 17.82 18.08 -7.14
C ASP A 117 18.02 16.68 -6.53
N LEU A 118 18.53 15.75 -7.34
CA LEU A 118 18.77 14.38 -6.89
C LEU A 118 19.99 14.25 -5.95
N PRO A 119 21.10 14.99 -6.15
CA PRO A 119 22.27 14.89 -5.26
C PRO A 119 21.99 15.27 -3.80
N THR A 120 21.03 16.17 -3.53
CA THR A 120 20.64 16.52 -2.16
C THR A 120 19.72 15.50 -1.51
N ALA A 121 19.25 14.48 -2.24
CA ALA A 121 18.36 13.47 -1.68
C ALA A 121 19.04 12.61 -0.61
N PRO A 122 18.26 12.03 0.33
CA PRO A 122 18.81 11.16 1.35
C PRO A 122 19.61 10.00 0.76
N GLU A 123 20.54 9.49 1.54
CA GLU A 123 21.37 8.33 1.18
C GLU A 123 20.50 7.09 0.92
N GLU A 124 20.86 6.30 -0.08
CA GLU A 124 20.12 5.12 -0.56
C GLU A 124 20.34 3.90 0.36
N THR A 125 19.88 3.99 1.61
CA THR A 125 20.14 2.97 2.65
C THR A 125 18.97 2.03 2.92
N VAL A 126 17.76 2.33 2.43
CA VAL A 126 16.53 1.57 2.72
C VAL A 126 15.63 1.53 1.49
N PRO A 127 14.76 0.51 1.35
CA PRO A 127 13.79 0.44 0.27
C PRO A 127 12.95 1.71 0.13
N GLU A 128 12.73 2.15 -1.11
CA GLU A 128 11.97 3.34 -1.46
C GLU A 128 10.75 2.99 -2.31
N VAL A 129 9.62 3.60 -1.97
CA VAL A 129 8.35 3.50 -2.69
C VAL A 129 7.96 4.90 -3.14
N VAL A 130 7.72 5.07 -4.43
CA VAL A 130 7.47 6.39 -5.02
C VAL A 130 6.04 6.54 -5.50
N PHE A 131 5.45 7.70 -5.24
CA PHE A 131 4.12 8.07 -5.71
C PHE A 131 4.27 9.14 -6.78
N ALA A 132 3.89 8.80 -8.01
CA ALA A 132 3.97 9.63 -9.19
C ALA A 132 2.59 9.83 -9.83
N GLY A 133 2.43 10.93 -10.56
CA GLY A 133 1.17 11.28 -11.20
C GLY A 133 0.92 12.77 -11.19
N ARG A 134 -0.12 13.17 -11.91
CA ARG A 134 -0.47 14.57 -12.15
C ARG A 134 -0.69 15.39 -10.88
N SER A 135 -0.62 16.71 -11.01
CA SER A 135 -1.11 17.59 -9.95
C SER A 135 -2.60 17.37 -9.68
N ASN A 136 -3.01 17.42 -8.41
CA ASN A 136 -4.39 17.21 -7.95
C ASN A 136 -5.00 15.82 -8.23
N VAL A 137 -4.18 14.84 -8.65
CA VAL A 137 -4.64 13.43 -8.80
C VAL A 137 -4.94 12.76 -7.45
N GLY A 138 -4.30 13.24 -6.37
CA GLY A 138 -4.49 12.70 -5.02
C GLY A 138 -3.24 12.10 -4.37
N LYS A 139 -2.04 12.26 -4.95
CA LYS A 139 -0.75 11.76 -4.38
C LYS A 139 -0.58 12.04 -2.89
N SER A 140 -0.51 13.31 -2.48
CA SER A 140 -0.26 13.66 -1.08
C SER A 140 -1.41 13.23 -0.16
N SER A 141 -2.65 13.17 -0.66
CA SER A 141 -3.79 12.59 0.08
C SER A 141 -3.61 11.09 0.29
N LEU A 142 -3.14 10.37 -0.72
CA LEU A 142 -2.86 8.93 -0.64
C LEU A 142 -1.67 8.65 0.30
N VAL A 143 -0.62 9.46 0.22
CA VAL A 143 0.54 9.38 1.13
C VAL A 143 0.10 9.61 2.58
N ASN A 144 -0.68 10.66 2.85
CA ASN A 144 -1.23 10.90 4.20
C ASN A 144 -2.13 9.75 4.68
N MET A 145 -2.96 9.20 3.78
CA MET A 145 -3.81 8.05 4.08
C MET A 145 -3.00 6.82 4.48
N LEU A 146 -1.90 6.53 3.78
CA LEU A 146 -1.01 5.42 4.11
C LEU A 146 -0.32 5.67 5.44
N LEU A 147 0.30 6.84 5.62
CA LEU A 147 1.04 7.18 6.83
C LEU A 147 0.16 7.34 8.08
N SER A 148 -1.17 7.22 7.97
CA SER A 148 -2.15 7.44 9.05
C SER A 148 -1.88 8.76 9.80
N ARG A 149 -1.48 9.81 9.06
CA ARG A 149 -1.21 11.15 9.58
C ARG A 149 -1.94 12.18 8.74
N ASN A 150 -2.65 13.07 9.41
CA ASN A 150 -3.22 14.24 8.77
C ASN A 150 -2.10 15.26 8.50
N ALA A 151 -2.03 15.76 7.26
CA ALA A 151 -1.21 16.89 6.84
C ALA A 151 0.32 16.76 6.93
N LEU A 152 0.89 15.55 7.03
CA LEU A 152 2.35 15.37 6.99
C LEU A 152 2.91 15.68 5.58
N ALA A 153 2.21 15.20 4.56
CA ALA A 153 2.39 15.62 3.17
C ALA A 153 1.43 16.79 2.88
N PRO A 154 1.91 17.99 2.50
CA PRO A 154 1.03 19.12 2.23
C PRO A 154 0.05 18.85 1.08
N THR A 155 -1.25 18.77 1.37
CA THR A 155 -2.31 18.69 0.37
C THR A 155 -2.71 20.10 -0.08
N SER A 156 -2.47 20.45 -1.34
CA SER A 156 -2.92 21.74 -1.92
C SER A 156 -3.87 21.48 -3.07
N SER A 157 -5.03 22.14 -3.06
CA SER A 157 -5.95 22.18 -4.20
C SER A 157 -5.44 23.08 -5.34
N LYS A 158 -4.54 24.04 -5.01
CA LYS A 158 -3.90 24.92 -6.01
C LYS A 158 -2.73 24.17 -6.66
N PRO A 159 -2.73 24.00 -8.00
CA PRO A 159 -1.60 23.43 -8.71
C PRO A 159 -0.33 24.27 -8.45
N GLY A 160 0.77 23.65 -8.02
CA GLY A 160 2.12 24.21 -8.17
C GLY A 160 2.87 24.48 -6.87
N LYS A 161 2.32 24.04 -5.73
CA LYS A 161 2.95 24.19 -4.41
C LYS A 161 3.99 23.10 -4.11
N THR A 162 3.71 21.84 -4.43
CA THR A 162 4.69 20.74 -4.25
C THR A 162 5.64 20.75 -5.43
N ARG A 163 6.76 21.43 -5.25
CA ARG A 163 7.82 21.54 -6.25
C ARG A 163 9.07 20.73 -5.90
N THR A 164 9.04 20.12 -4.72
CA THR A 164 10.03 19.21 -4.18
C THR A 164 9.58 17.77 -4.33
N MET A 165 10.55 16.86 -4.34
CA MET A 165 10.31 15.47 -4.01
C MET A 165 10.47 15.32 -2.49
N ASP A 166 9.42 14.83 -1.83
CA ASP A 166 9.33 14.77 -0.37
C ASP A 166 9.61 13.32 0.09
N PHE A 167 10.58 13.14 0.99
CA PHE A 167 11.00 11.85 1.52
C PHE A 167 10.48 11.65 2.94
N PHE A 168 9.65 10.63 3.13
CA PHE A 168 9.10 10.24 4.42
C PHE A 168 9.75 8.93 4.87
N ASP A 169 10.46 8.97 5.99
CA ASP A 169 11.10 7.80 6.60
C ASP A 169 10.09 7.10 7.51
N VAL A 170 9.90 5.81 7.30
CA VAL A 170 8.91 4.97 7.98
C VAL A 170 9.62 3.93 8.83
N ASN A 171 9.15 3.76 10.06
CA ASN A 171 9.65 2.80 11.05
C ASN A 171 11.14 2.94 11.39
N ALA A 172 11.72 4.13 11.21
CA ALA A 172 13.09 4.40 11.60
C ALA A 172 13.33 4.11 13.09
N GLY A 173 14.31 3.24 13.37
CA GLY A 173 14.65 2.76 14.72
C GLY A 173 13.55 1.96 15.41
N HIS A 174 12.54 1.46 14.67
CA HIS A 174 11.54 0.56 15.23
C HIS A 174 12.16 -0.84 15.41
N PRO A 175 12.00 -1.49 16.58
CA PRO A 175 12.73 -2.73 16.88
C PRO A 175 12.24 -3.96 16.10
N ALA A 176 11.00 -3.94 15.59
CA ALA A 176 10.34 -5.13 15.05
C ALA A 176 9.81 -4.97 13.61
N LEU A 177 9.93 -3.79 13.01
CA LEU A 177 9.38 -3.54 11.68
C LEU A 177 10.46 -2.98 10.75
N PRO A 178 10.45 -3.36 9.46
CA PRO A 178 11.44 -2.88 8.52
C PRO A 178 11.32 -1.37 8.33
N ARG A 179 12.48 -0.71 8.22
CA ARG A 179 12.58 0.69 7.83
C ARG A 179 12.52 0.81 6.32
N PHE A 180 11.72 1.73 5.82
CA PHE A 180 11.60 2.04 4.39
C PHE A 180 11.19 3.50 4.21
N ARG A 181 11.15 3.97 2.97
CA ARG A 181 10.74 5.34 2.66
C ARG A 181 9.59 5.41 1.67
N LEU A 182 8.67 6.33 1.93
CA LEU A 182 7.71 6.79 0.94
C LEU A 182 8.23 8.09 0.33
N VAL A 183 8.09 8.23 -0.99
CA VAL A 183 8.59 9.37 -1.76
C VAL A 183 7.43 9.97 -2.55
N ASP A 184 7.02 11.20 -2.22
CA ASP A 184 6.00 11.95 -2.98
C ASP A 184 6.70 12.82 -4.02
N VAL A 185 6.51 12.51 -5.31
CA VAL A 185 7.12 13.29 -6.38
C VAL A 185 6.28 14.51 -6.73
N PRO A 186 6.90 15.59 -7.22
CA PRO A 186 6.14 16.76 -7.61
C PRO A 186 5.17 16.44 -8.75
N GLY A 187 3.95 16.99 -8.69
CA GLY A 187 2.84 16.54 -9.52
C GLY A 187 2.96 16.88 -11.00
N LEU A 188 3.02 15.87 -11.86
CA LEU A 188 3.26 16.00 -13.30
C LEU A 188 2.24 16.92 -14.01
N GLY A 189 2.64 17.49 -15.15
CA GLY A 189 1.69 18.16 -16.06
C GLY A 189 1.31 19.59 -15.71
N PHE A 190 2.26 20.45 -15.34
CA PHE A 190 2.01 21.89 -15.28
C PHE A 190 2.01 22.52 -16.67
N ALA A 191 0.82 22.79 -17.22
CA ALA A 191 0.66 23.65 -18.39
C ALA A 191 1.17 25.09 -18.15
N ARG A 192 1.24 25.53 -16.88
CA ARG A 192 1.64 26.89 -16.46
C ARG A 192 3.07 27.00 -15.91
N ALA A 193 3.85 25.92 -15.86
CA ALA A 193 5.24 25.98 -15.40
C ALA A 193 6.17 26.46 -16.52
N SER A 194 7.24 27.18 -16.15
CA SER A 194 8.26 27.60 -17.12
C SER A 194 8.91 26.38 -17.80
N LYS A 195 9.48 26.59 -19.00
CA LYS A 195 10.23 25.54 -19.71
C LYS A 195 11.37 24.98 -18.85
N ASP A 196 12.08 25.84 -18.13
CA ASP A 196 13.20 25.43 -17.27
C ASP A 196 12.75 24.59 -16.08
N MET A 197 11.62 24.95 -15.45
CA MET A 197 11.05 24.17 -14.34
C MET A 197 10.67 22.77 -14.81
N ARG A 198 10.03 22.66 -15.98
CA ARG A 198 9.67 21.35 -16.57
C ARG A 198 10.92 20.53 -16.86
N LYS A 199 11.95 21.13 -17.48
CA LYS A 199 13.21 20.44 -17.76
C LYS A 199 13.88 19.92 -16.49
N ARG A 200 13.94 20.73 -15.43
CA ARG A 200 14.50 20.32 -14.13
C ARG A 200 13.72 19.16 -13.51
N TRP A 201 12.39 19.20 -13.54
CA TRP A 201 11.58 18.11 -13.00
C TRP A 201 11.73 16.81 -13.78
N VAL A 202 11.74 16.88 -15.11
CA VAL A 202 12.01 15.72 -15.96
C VAL A 202 13.39 15.14 -15.62
N GLY A 203 14.40 16.00 -15.42
CA GLY A 203 15.73 15.56 -14.98
C GLY A 203 15.74 14.94 -13.58
N LEU A 204 15.02 15.53 -12.61
CA LEU A 204 14.91 15.02 -11.24
C LEU A 204 14.20 13.66 -11.20
N ILE A 205 13.03 13.56 -11.83
CA ILE A 205 12.20 12.35 -11.82
C ILE A 205 12.84 11.24 -12.65
N GLY A 206 13.29 11.57 -13.87
CA GLY A 206 13.99 10.62 -14.74
C GLY A 206 15.31 10.15 -14.11
N GLY A 207 16.09 11.08 -13.54
CA GLY A 207 17.30 10.75 -12.79
C GLY A 207 17.02 9.85 -11.60
N TYR A 208 15.93 10.10 -10.86
CA TYR A 208 15.50 9.25 -9.75
C TYR A 208 15.22 7.82 -10.23
N PHE A 209 14.42 7.63 -11.28
CA PHE A 209 14.14 6.29 -11.81
C PHE A 209 15.38 5.58 -12.34
N VAL A 210 16.33 6.30 -12.93
CA VAL A 210 17.58 5.72 -13.44
C VAL A 210 18.55 5.36 -12.32
N GLN A 211 18.78 6.26 -11.36
CA GLN A 211 19.93 6.18 -10.45
C GLN A 211 19.62 5.49 -9.13
N ARG A 212 18.36 5.54 -8.65
CA ARG A 212 18.02 5.15 -7.27
C ARG A 212 17.84 3.65 -7.14
N ARG A 213 18.87 2.94 -6.68
CA ARG A 213 18.87 1.47 -6.56
C ARG A 213 17.99 0.96 -5.43
N THR A 214 17.66 1.80 -4.46
CA THR A 214 16.72 1.48 -3.39
C THR A 214 15.25 1.52 -3.82
N LEU A 215 14.93 2.09 -4.98
CA LEU A 215 13.56 2.12 -5.50
C LEU A 215 13.03 0.70 -5.75
N ARG A 216 11.89 0.36 -5.14
CA ARG A 216 11.25 -0.96 -5.27
C ARG A 216 9.86 -0.93 -5.89
N VAL A 217 9.08 0.14 -5.68
CA VAL A 217 7.72 0.26 -6.21
C VAL A 217 7.46 1.67 -6.71
N VAL A 218 6.89 1.77 -7.91
CA VAL A 218 6.38 3.00 -8.51
C VAL A 218 4.86 2.93 -8.55
N PHE A 219 4.19 3.71 -7.69
CA PHE A 219 2.76 3.96 -7.81
C PHE A 219 2.52 5.12 -8.77
N HIS A 220 2.01 4.84 -9.96
CA HIS A 220 1.47 5.87 -10.85
C HIS A 220 -0.03 6.05 -10.61
N LEU A 221 -0.40 7.22 -10.10
CA LEU A 221 -1.77 7.58 -9.80
C LEU A 221 -2.45 8.19 -11.03
N LEU A 222 -3.62 7.65 -11.38
CA LEU A 222 -4.52 8.18 -12.40
C LEU A 222 -5.85 8.56 -11.76
N ASP A 223 -6.45 9.67 -12.19
CA ASP A 223 -7.75 10.12 -11.69
C ASP A 223 -8.87 9.32 -12.37
N ALA A 224 -9.49 8.40 -11.63
CA ALA A 224 -10.53 7.54 -12.17
C ALA A 224 -11.80 8.32 -12.56
N SER A 225 -12.03 9.48 -11.94
CA SER A 225 -13.19 10.32 -12.25
C SER A 225 -13.12 10.94 -13.64
N LEU A 226 -11.91 11.09 -14.19
CA LEU A 226 -11.71 11.60 -15.56
C LEU A 226 -11.91 10.50 -16.61
N CYS A 227 -11.66 9.23 -16.26
CA CYS A 227 -11.66 8.10 -17.20
C CYS A 227 -10.81 8.35 -18.46
N GLU A 228 -9.75 9.15 -18.35
CA GLU A 228 -8.89 9.57 -19.45
C GLU A 228 -7.41 9.45 -19.07
N ILE A 229 -6.56 9.02 -20.03
CA ILE A 229 -5.10 9.08 -19.91
C ILE A 229 -4.64 10.37 -20.56
N LEU A 230 -3.92 11.19 -19.81
CA LEU A 230 -3.51 12.51 -20.28
C LEU A 230 -2.03 12.49 -20.70
N PRO A 231 -1.55 13.49 -21.48
CA PRO A 231 -0.19 13.46 -22.03
C PRO A 231 0.91 13.31 -20.97
N ALA A 232 0.75 13.95 -19.81
CA ALA A 232 1.71 13.86 -18.71
C ALA A 232 1.82 12.44 -18.12
N ASP A 233 0.78 11.62 -18.22
CA ASP A 233 0.78 10.24 -17.75
C ASP A 233 1.59 9.37 -18.71
N ARG A 234 1.47 9.61 -20.02
CA ARG A 234 2.31 8.97 -21.05
C ARG A 234 3.77 9.40 -20.96
N ASP A 235 4.02 10.67 -20.70
CA ASP A 235 5.39 11.17 -20.50
C ASP A 235 6.08 10.47 -19.32
N LEU A 236 5.36 10.19 -18.23
CA LEU A 236 5.88 9.39 -17.13
C LEU A 236 6.23 7.96 -17.56
N TRP A 237 5.35 7.30 -18.30
CA TRP A 237 5.61 5.96 -18.82
C TRP A 237 6.85 5.91 -19.72
N LYS A 238 7.06 6.94 -20.55
CA LYS A 238 8.28 7.08 -21.35
C LYS A 238 9.52 7.24 -20.49
N LEU A 239 9.46 8.03 -19.42
CA LEU A 239 10.59 8.17 -18.48
C LEU A 239 10.92 6.84 -17.78
N LEU A 240 9.91 6.09 -17.36
CA LEU A 240 10.08 4.77 -16.77
C LEU A 240 10.68 3.78 -17.78
N ALA A 241 10.20 3.78 -19.03
CA ALA A 241 10.75 2.94 -20.09
C ALA A 241 12.21 3.29 -20.43
N GLN A 242 12.54 4.59 -20.43
CA GLN A 242 13.90 5.08 -20.66
C GLN A 242 14.87 4.69 -19.54
N ALA A 243 14.38 4.48 -18.32
CA ALA A 243 15.22 4.02 -17.21
C ALA A 243 15.79 2.61 -17.45
N ARG A 244 15.13 1.79 -18.29
CA ARG A 244 15.57 0.42 -18.65
C ARG A 244 15.89 -0.44 -17.43
N ARG A 245 15.05 -0.31 -16.40
CA ARG A 245 15.18 -1.00 -15.12
C ARG A 245 13.97 -1.91 -14.91
N GLY A 246 14.23 -3.12 -14.44
CA GLY A 246 13.24 -4.13 -14.09
C GLY A 246 13.28 -4.54 -12.62
N ASP A 247 14.03 -3.81 -11.79
CA ASP A 247 14.24 -4.08 -10.36
C ASP A 247 13.22 -3.36 -9.45
N TYR A 248 12.24 -2.67 -10.04
CA TYR A 248 11.09 -2.10 -9.34
C TYR A 248 9.77 -2.46 -10.03
N GLU A 249 8.69 -2.58 -9.26
CA GLU A 249 7.35 -2.86 -9.75
C GLU A 249 6.63 -1.56 -10.16
N LEU A 250 5.86 -1.57 -11.25
CA LEU A 250 4.92 -0.51 -11.60
C LEU A 250 3.50 -0.88 -11.18
N CYS A 251 2.90 -0.02 -10.35
CA CYS A 251 1.53 -0.13 -9.88
C CYS A 251 0.71 1.08 -10.35
N ILE A 252 -0.34 0.85 -11.14
CA ILE A 252 -1.32 1.88 -11.48
C ILE A 252 -2.41 1.93 -10.42
N ALA A 253 -2.50 3.06 -9.73
CA ALA A 253 -3.53 3.34 -8.75
C ALA A 253 -4.61 4.26 -9.35
N LEU A 254 -5.81 3.71 -9.61
CA LEU A 254 -6.97 4.46 -10.09
C LEU A 254 -7.60 5.17 -8.88
N THR A 255 -7.18 6.41 -8.65
CA THR A 255 -7.57 7.25 -7.50
C THR A 255 -8.97 7.84 -7.65
N LYS A 256 -9.52 8.32 -6.53
CA LYS A 256 -10.88 8.92 -6.47
C LYS A 256 -11.96 7.97 -6.97
N ALA A 257 -11.74 6.67 -6.79
CA ALA A 257 -12.67 5.63 -7.23
C ALA A 257 -14.07 5.74 -6.60
N ASP A 258 -14.21 6.43 -5.46
CA ASP A 258 -15.49 6.76 -4.83
C ASP A 258 -16.39 7.68 -5.69
N HIS A 259 -15.85 8.32 -6.72
CA HIS A 259 -16.60 9.14 -7.68
C HIS A 259 -16.99 8.38 -8.97
N SER A 260 -16.65 7.10 -9.08
CA SER A 260 -16.84 6.32 -10.30
C SER A 260 -17.64 5.05 -10.04
N ARG A 261 -18.52 4.70 -10.99
CA ARG A 261 -19.24 3.42 -10.96
C ARG A 261 -18.26 2.26 -11.29
N PRO A 262 -18.53 1.03 -10.83
CA PRO A 262 -17.68 -0.13 -11.12
C PRO A 262 -17.42 -0.32 -12.62
N SER A 263 -18.46 -0.25 -13.45
CA SER A 263 -18.33 -0.39 -14.90
C SER A 263 -17.45 0.69 -15.54
N GLN A 264 -17.42 1.90 -14.97
CA GLN A 264 -16.51 2.97 -15.42
C GLN A 264 -15.06 2.64 -15.04
N LEU A 265 -14.83 2.16 -13.82
CA LEU A 265 -13.50 1.73 -13.35
C LEU A 265 -12.96 0.58 -14.21
N GLU A 266 -13.78 -0.44 -14.52
CA GLU A 266 -13.37 -1.56 -15.37
C GLU A 266 -13.01 -1.12 -16.78
N ARG A 267 -13.85 -0.26 -17.38
CA ARG A 267 -13.59 0.29 -18.71
C ARG A 267 -12.30 1.11 -18.71
N PHE A 268 -12.09 1.94 -17.70
CA PHE A 268 -10.88 2.74 -17.60
C PHE A 268 -9.63 1.88 -17.35
N ALA A 269 -9.72 0.87 -16.48
CA ALA A 269 -8.64 -0.08 -16.26
C ALA A 269 -8.25 -0.83 -17.55
N ARG A 270 -9.23 -1.23 -18.37
CA ARG A 270 -8.98 -1.82 -19.70
C ARG A 270 -8.27 -0.86 -20.65
N LEU A 271 -8.74 0.39 -20.70
CA LEU A 271 -8.12 1.44 -21.52
C LEU A 271 -6.66 1.70 -21.09
N VAL A 272 -6.39 1.74 -19.79
CA VAL A 272 -5.03 1.90 -19.24
C VAL A 272 -4.15 0.71 -19.60
N ARG A 273 -4.66 -0.51 -19.45
CA ARG A 273 -3.91 -1.72 -19.81
C ARG A 273 -3.54 -1.74 -21.29
N GLU A 274 -4.45 -1.35 -22.16
CA GLU A 274 -4.18 -1.28 -23.60
C GLU A 274 -3.15 -0.19 -23.93
N ALA A 275 -3.27 0.99 -23.34
CA ALA A 275 -2.31 2.06 -23.54
C ALA A 275 -0.90 1.68 -23.04
N LEU A 276 -0.79 1.00 -21.90
CA LEU A 276 0.49 0.50 -21.37
C LEU A 276 1.13 -0.53 -22.31
N ARG A 277 0.35 -1.42 -22.92
CA ARG A 277 0.85 -2.37 -23.93
C ARG A 277 1.42 -1.65 -25.14
N GLN A 278 0.77 -0.57 -25.59
CA GLN A 278 1.24 0.23 -26.72
C GLN A 278 2.57 0.93 -26.44
N GLU A 279 2.87 1.29 -25.19
CA GLU A 279 4.19 1.84 -24.83
C GLU A 279 5.30 0.77 -24.92
N GLY A 280 4.97 -0.52 -24.88
CA GLY A 280 5.87 -1.63 -25.24
C GLY A 280 6.99 -1.94 -24.24
N SER A 281 7.07 -1.25 -23.10
CA SER A 281 8.06 -1.57 -22.06
C SER A 281 7.64 -2.78 -21.22
N GLU A 282 8.60 -3.64 -20.86
CA GLU A 282 8.34 -4.83 -20.02
C GLU A 282 7.65 -4.49 -18.70
N LEU A 283 8.14 -3.43 -18.03
CA LEU A 283 7.55 -2.88 -16.82
C LEU A 283 6.07 -2.50 -17.00
N ALA A 284 5.72 -1.87 -18.13
CA ALA A 284 4.34 -1.50 -18.43
C ALA A 284 3.44 -2.72 -18.67
N MET A 285 3.98 -3.78 -19.27
CA MET A 285 3.23 -5.02 -19.51
C MET A 285 2.94 -5.79 -18.21
N GLN A 286 3.83 -5.71 -17.23
CA GLN A 286 3.69 -6.37 -15.93
C GLN A 286 2.96 -5.49 -14.89
N ALA A 287 2.51 -4.29 -15.28
CA ALA A 287 1.94 -3.34 -14.34
C ALA A 287 0.64 -3.86 -13.69
N THR A 288 0.59 -3.81 -12.36
CA THR A 288 -0.63 -4.08 -11.61
C THR A 288 -1.56 -2.87 -11.69
N ILE A 289 -2.86 -3.07 -11.90
CA ILE A 289 -3.86 -1.98 -11.92
C ILE A 289 -4.93 -2.25 -10.86
N PHE A 290 -5.19 -1.29 -9.97
CA PHE A 290 -6.23 -1.39 -8.94
C PHE A 290 -6.87 -0.04 -8.64
N ALA A 291 -8.09 -0.07 -8.09
CA ALA A 291 -8.81 1.13 -7.66
C ALA A 291 -8.47 1.50 -6.21
N CYS A 292 -8.40 2.80 -5.93
CA CYS A 292 -8.23 3.29 -4.57
C CYS A 292 -8.93 4.64 -4.34
N SER A 293 -9.20 4.95 -3.08
CA SER A 293 -9.69 6.25 -2.67
C SER A 293 -9.12 6.65 -1.31
N ALA A 294 -8.53 7.84 -1.25
CA ALA A 294 -8.09 8.41 0.02
C ALA A 294 -9.27 8.78 0.94
N LYS A 295 -10.46 9.01 0.38
CA LYS A 295 -11.66 9.40 1.13
C LYS A 295 -12.34 8.20 1.78
N SER A 296 -12.62 7.14 1.00
CA SER A 296 -13.24 5.92 1.52
C SER A 296 -12.23 4.91 2.08
N LYS A 297 -10.93 5.17 1.92
CA LYS A 297 -9.81 4.27 2.23
C LYS A 297 -9.77 2.99 1.40
N LEU A 298 -10.63 2.89 0.37
CA LEU A 298 -10.66 1.78 -0.57
C LEU A 298 -9.25 1.53 -1.15
N GLY A 299 -8.84 0.27 -1.20
CA GLY A 299 -7.56 -0.15 -1.77
C GLY A 299 -6.33 0.15 -0.91
N LYS A 300 -6.49 0.65 0.33
CA LYS A 300 -5.37 0.87 1.28
C LYS A 300 -4.62 -0.42 1.59
N ASP A 301 -5.33 -1.53 1.69
CA ASP A 301 -4.77 -2.87 1.82
C ASP A 301 -3.98 -3.33 0.59
N ALA A 302 -4.50 -3.10 -0.62
CA ALA A 302 -3.82 -3.43 -1.87
C ALA A 302 -2.51 -2.65 -2.00
N LEU A 303 -2.52 -1.35 -1.68
CA LEU A 303 -1.33 -0.51 -1.60
C LEU A 303 -0.32 -1.10 -0.60
N TRP A 304 -0.77 -1.40 0.63
CA TRP A 304 0.11 -1.93 1.66
C TRP A 304 0.68 -3.30 1.33
N ARG A 305 -0.10 -4.17 0.68
CA ARG A 305 0.36 -5.51 0.25
C ARG A 305 1.52 -5.39 -0.74
N ARG A 306 1.41 -4.49 -1.72
CA ARG A 306 2.47 -4.21 -2.71
C ARG A 306 3.71 -3.60 -2.06
N ILE A 307 3.51 -2.63 -1.16
CA ILE A 307 4.63 -2.03 -0.41
C ILE A 307 5.33 -3.10 0.42
N TRP A 308 4.59 -3.86 1.22
CA TRP A 308 5.15 -4.86 2.13
C TRP A 308 5.93 -5.93 1.37
N SER A 309 5.35 -6.48 0.29
CA SER A 309 6.01 -7.47 -0.55
C SER A 309 7.32 -6.98 -1.16
N ALA A 310 7.47 -5.66 -1.34
CA ALA A 310 8.64 -5.08 -1.98
C ALA A 310 9.73 -4.62 -0.99
N ILE A 311 9.39 -4.42 0.28
CA ILE A 311 10.33 -4.00 1.34
C ILE A 311 10.84 -5.17 2.19
N ASP A 312 10.12 -6.29 2.21
CA ASP A 312 10.43 -7.49 2.98
C ASP A 312 11.31 -8.45 2.15
N VAL A 313 12.62 -8.15 2.11
CA VAL A 313 13.61 -8.83 1.27
C VAL A 313 14.04 -10.20 1.83
N ASP A 314 13.60 -10.55 3.05
CA ASP A 314 14.00 -11.78 3.75
C ASP A 314 13.08 -13.00 3.43
N GLY A 315 12.31 -12.93 2.34
CA GLY A 315 11.62 -14.10 1.77
C GLY A 315 10.35 -14.57 2.51
N VAL A 316 9.89 -13.85 3.54
CA VAL A 316 8.65 -14.18 4.27
C VAL A 316 7.41 -14.02 3.36
N GLY A 317 7.44 -13.06 2.42
CA GLY A 317 6.41 -12.90 1.39
C GLY A 317 6.28 -14.12 0.47
N GLU A 318 7.40 -14.76 0.12
CA GLU A 318 7.43 -15.96 -0.72
C GLU A 318 6.97 -17.21 0.05
N GLN A 319 7.40 -17.37 1.31
CA GLN A 319 7.01 -18.49 2.18
C GLN A 319 5.53 -18.46 2.59
N LEU A 320 4.90 -17.27 2.62
CA LEU A 320 3.47 -17.12 2.86
C LEU A 320 2.64 -17.17 1.57
N GLY A 321 3.22 -17.47 0.40
CA GLY A 321 2.45 -17.46 -0.85
C GLY A 321 1.84 -16.08 -1.17
N LEU A 322 2.41 -15.01 -0.60
CA LEU A 322 2.13 -13.61 -0.98
C LEU A 322 2.89 -13.25 -2.25
N ALA A 323 3.08 -14.22 -3.15
CA ALA A 323 3.48 -13.99 -4.53
C ALA A 323 2.58 -12.87 -5.10
N PRO A 324 3.03 -12.14 -6.14
CA PRO A 324 2.12 -11.30 -6.89
C PRO A 324 0.85 -12.12 -7.16
N LEU A 325 -0.32 -11.50 -7.19
CA LEU A 325 -1.53 -12.15 -7.72
C LEU A 325 -1.32 -12.48 -9.22
N ALA A 326 -0.36 -13.35 -9.53
CA ALA A 326 -0.13 -14.03 -10.78
C ALA A 326 -1.22 -15.08 -10.86
N GLY A 327 -2.43 -14.63 -11.21
CA GLY A 327 -3.63 -15.44 -11.16
C GLY A 327 -4.87 -14.73 -10.64
N ALA A 328 -4.80 -13.45 -10.23
CA ALA A 328 -6.03 -12.64 -10.25
C ALA A 328 -6.47 -12.60 -11.72
N ARG A 329 -7.52 -13.37 -12.03
CA ARG A 329 -8.11 -13.42 -13.37
C ARG A 329 -8.30 -11.98 -13.84
N PRO A 330 -7.94 -11.65 -15.09
CA PRO A 330 -8.18 -10.33 -15.62
C PRO A 330 -9.69 -10.09 -15.64
N ALA A 331 -10.14 -9.17 -14.79
CA ALA A 331 -11.53 -8.74 -14.60
C ALA A 331 -12.45 -9.78 -13.93
N GLU A 332 -12.65 -9.65 -12.62
CA GLU A 332 -13.93 -9.97 -11.95
C GLU A 332 -13.97 -9.41 -10.51
N ASP A 333 -12.83 -9.28 -9.81
CA ASP A 333 -12.81 -8.70 -8.46
C ASP A 333 -12.21 -7.28 -8.42
N LEU A 334 -12.97 -6.30 -8.93
CA LEU A 334 -12.94 -4.97 -8.32
C LEU A 334 -13.73 -5.13 -7.03
N GLY A 335 -13.08 -5.18 -5.86
CA GLY A 335 -13.71 -5.39 -4.55
C GLY A 335 -14.78 -4.36 -4.17
N TRP A 336 -15.92 -4.41 -4.86
CA TRP A 336 -17.06 -3.53 -4.77
C TRP A 336 -18.30 -4.36 -5.13
N GLU A 337 -19.10 -4.68 -4.11
CA GLU A 337 -20.53 -4.92 -4.32
C GLU A 337 -21.27 -3.68 -3.79
N PRO A 338 -22.17 -3.06 -4.58
CA PRO A 338 -23.04 -2.03 -4.04
C PRO A 338 -23.92 -2.66 -2.96
N GLU A 339 -24.03 -2.00 -1.80
CA GLU A 339 -25.14 -2.24 -0.87
C GLU A 339 -26.44 -2.32 -1.68
N ALA A 340 -27.09 -3.48 -1.66
CA ALA A 340 -28.42 -3.61 -2.21
C ALA A 340 -29.31 -2.61 -1.47
N ALA A 341 -29.84 -1.62 -2.18
CA ALA A 341 -30.82 -0.70 -1.63
C ALA A 341 -31.98 -1.55 -1.05
N PRO A 342 -32.42 -1.29 0.21
CA PRO A 342 -33.57 -1.99 0.74
C PRO A 342 -34.78 -1.67 -0.14
N ALA A 343 -35.43 -2.74 -0.63
CA ALA A 343 -36.65 -2.70 -1.42
C ALA A 343 -37.85 -2.21 -0.61
#